data_AF-A0A6J4J1F8-F1
#
_entry.id   AF-A0A6J4J1F8-F1
#
_cell.length_a   1.000
_cell.length_b   1.000
_cell.length_c   1.000
_cell.angle_alpha   90.00
_cell.angle_beta   90.00
_cell.angle_gamma   90.00
#
_symmetry.space_group_name_H-M   'P 1'
#
loop_
_entity.id
_entity.type
_entity.pdbx_description
1 polymer ?
#
loop_
_entity_poly.entity_id
_entity_poly.type
_entity_poly.pdbx_seq_one_letter_code
_entity_poly.pdbx_strand_id
1 'polypeptide(L)' 'MMHYSIKPLATGYRLTIWEPAPLTPDRVQPFLFKLNFTILYPQEAEKILDLIPGQKTQAVKVKGPISGQLALLV' A
#
# COMPACT_ATOMS: atom_id res chain seq x y z
N MET A 1 3.64 6.90 6.52
CA MET A 1 3.51 6.73 5.07
C MET A 1 2.86 5.37 4.80
N MET A 2 1.97 5.28 3.82
CA MET A 2 1.32 4.01 3.44
C MET A 2 2.25 3.21 2.52
N HIS A 3 2.21 1.88 2.62
CA HIS A 3 2.90 0.97 1.71
C HIS A 3 1.89 0.08 1.01
N TYR A 4 2.20 -0.40 -0.19
CA TYR A 4 1.38 -1.40 -0.86
C TYR A 4 2.21 -2.41 -1.63
N SER A 5 1.61 -3.55 -1.96
CA SER A 5 2.18 -4.55 -2.86
C SER A 5 1.07 -5.20 -3.68
N ILE A 6 1.40 -5.57 -4.91
CA ILE A 6 0.50 -6.33 -5.79
C ILE A 6 1.19 -7.65 -6.11
N LYS A 7 0.53 -8.77 -5.82
CA LYS A 7 1.04 -10.11 -6.09
C LYS A 7 0.06 -10.89 -6.97
N PRO A 8 0.53 -11.60 -8.01
CA PRO A 8 -0.34 -12.46 -8.79
C PRO A 8 -0.91 -13.61 -7.93
N LEU A 9 -2.13 -14.02 -8.25
CA LEU A 9 -2.84 -15.18 -7.73
C LEU A 9 -3.29 -16.05 -8.91
N ALA A 10 -3.74 -17.29 -8.63
CA ALA A 10 -4.26 -18.18 -9.67
C ALA A 10 -5.45 -17.57 -10.45
N THR A 11 -6.23 -16.69 -9.81
CA THR A 11 -7.48 -16.13 -10.37
C THR A 11 -7.44 -14.62 -10.57
N GLY A 12 -6.27 -13.98 -10.46
CA GLY A 12 -6.16 -12.51 -10.53
C GLY A 12 -4.95 -12.00 -9.74
N TYR A 13 -5.15 -10.95 -8.93
CA TYR A 13 -4.09 -10.33 -8.16
C TYR A 13 -4.55 -10.03 -6.72
N ARG A 14 -3.58 -10.02 -5.81
CA ARG A 14 -3.74 -9.56 -4.44
C ARG A 14 -3.08 -8.20 -4.30
N LEU A 15 -3.89 -7.18 -4.07
CA LEU A 15 -3.41 -5.90 -3.57
C LEU A 15 -3.39 -5.96 -2.05
N THR A 16 -2.23 -5.70 -1.45
CA THR A 16 -2.08 -5.55 0.00
C THR A 16 -1.64 -4.13 0.29
N ILE A 17 -2.34 -3.47 1.21
CA ILE A 17 -2.06 -2.10 1.65
C ILE A 17 -1.75 -2.12 3.14
N TRP A 18 -0.71 -1.39 3.54
CA TRP A 18 -0.35 -1.15 4.92
C TRP A 18 -0.42 0.35 5.21
N GLU A 19 -1.38 0.76 6.02
CA GLU A 19 -1.57 2.15 6.38
C GLU A 19 -1.31 2.39 7.88
N PRO A 20 -0.75 3.54 8.28
CA PRO A 20 -0.62 3.90 9.68
C PRO A 20 -1.98 3.99 10.35
N ALA A 21 -2.14 3.31 11.48
CA ALA A 21 -3.36 3.44 12.26
C ALA A 21 -3.47 4.86 12.87
N PRO A 22 -4.66 5.45 13.07
CA PRO A 22 -4.84 6.79 13.64
C PRO A 22 -4.33 6.90 15.07
N LEU A 23 -3.52 7.89 15.43
CA LEU A 23 -3.02 8.04 16.80
C LEU A 23 -4.19 8.23 17.79
N THR A 24 -4.30 7.34 18.76
CA THR A 24 -5.28 7.43 19.86
C THR A 24 -4.57 7.56 21.20
N PRO A 25 -5.14 8.24 22.20
CA PRO A 25 -4.50 8.42 23.51
C PRO A 25 -4.14 7.10 24.20
N ASP A 26 -4.96 6.07 24.04
CA ASP A 26 -4.77 4.75 24.67
C ASP A 26 -3.77 3.85 23.90
N ARG A 27 -3.13 4.37 22.86
CA ARG A 27 -2.23 3.58 22.03
C ARG A 27 -0.91 3.33 22.75
N VAL A 28 -0.63 2.04 23.00
CA VAL A 28 0.64 1.58 23.59
C VAL A 28 1.82 1.73 22.62
N GLN A 29 1.62 1.46 21.32
CA GLN A 29 2.68 1.59 20.31
C GLN A 29 2.14 1.81 18.88
N PRO A 30 2.93 2.38 17.96
CA PRO A 30 2.57 2.49 16.55
C PRO A 30 2.37 1.11 15.89
N PHE A 31 1.39 1.02 14.99
CA PHE A 31 1.18 -0.16 14.15
C PHE A 31 0.54 0.23 12.82
N LEU A 32 0.55 -0.70 11.85
CA LEU A 32 -0.06 -0.53 10.54
C LEU A 32 -1.30 -1.42 10.42
N PHE A 33 -2.40 -0.89 9.88
CA PHE A 33 -3.51 -1.71 9.40
C PHE A 33 -3.13 -2.39 8.10
N LYS A 34 -3.49 -3.66 7.96
CA LYS A 34 -3.27 -4.44 6.73
C LYS A 34 -4.60 -4.70 6.04
N LEU A 35 -4.77 -4.12 4.86
CA LEU A 35 -5.94 -4.31 4.00
C LEU A 35 -5.56 -5.23 2.84
N ASN A 36 -6.39 -6.22 2.53
CA ASN A 36 -6.17 -7.13 1.41
C ASN A 36 -7.36 -7.07 0.46
N PHE A 37 -7.09 -6.81 -0.82
CA PHE A 37 -8.07 -6.82 -1.89
C PHE A 37 -7.70 -7.91 -2.89
N THR A 38 -8.72 -8.59 -3.42
CA THR A 38 -8.59 -9.44 -4.59
C THR A 38 -9.17 -8.69 -5.78
N ILE A 39 -8.33 -8.43 -6.76
CA ILE A 39 -8.67 -7.71 -7.99
C ILE A 39 -8.42 -8.61 -9.19
N LEU A 40 -9.14 -8.41 -10.28
CA LEU A 40 -8.99 -9.21 -11.48
C LEU A 40 -7.87 -8.66 -12.37
N TYR A 41 -7.78 -7.34 -12.46
CA TYR A 41 -6.81 -6.65 -13.30
C TYR A 41 -5.91 -5.72 -12.48
N PRO A 42 -4.60 -5.63 -12.78
CA PRO A 42 -3.67 -4.78 -12.03
C PRO A 42 -4.06 -3.29 -12.03
N GLN A 43 -4.72 -2.81 -13.08
CA GLN A 43 -5.16 -1.42 -13.22
C GLN A 43 -6.24 -1.03 -12.19
N GLU A 44 -6.96 -2.00 -11.63
CA GLU A 44 -7.90 -1.74 -10.53
C GLU A 44 -7.18 -1.28 -9.27
N ALA A 45 -5.91 -1.68 -9.08
CA ALA A 45 -5.14 -1.26 -7.92
C ALA A 45 -4.94 0.26 -7.88
N GLU A 46 -4.67 0.89 -9.02
CA GLU A 46 -4.51 2.35 -9.11
C GLU A 46 -5.80 3.05 -8.68
N LYS A 47 -6.95 2.58 -9.15
CA LYS A 47 -8.26 3.13 -8.75
C LYS A 47 -8.51 3.00 -7.25
N ILE A 48 -8.16 1.86 -6.65
CA ILE A 48 -8.32 1.66 -5.20
C ILE A 48 -7.38 2.59 -4.42
N LEU A 49 -6.14 2.75 -4.87
CA LEU A 49 -5.17 3.63 -4.23
C LEU A 49 -5.57 5.11 -4.32
N ASP A 50 -6.17 5.53 -5.43
CA ASP A 50 -6.67 6.90 -5.64
C ASP A 50 -7.85 7.24 -4.72
N LEU A 51 -8.61 6.25 -4.26
CA LEU A 51 -9.72 6.45 -3.31
C LEU A 51 -9.23 6.70 -1.87
N ILE A 52 -7.95 6.46 -1.56
CA ILE A 52 -7.39 6.65 -0.22
C ILE A 52 -7.00 8.13 -0.06
N PRO A 53 -7.70 8.90 0.83
CA PRO A 53 -7.47 10.33 0.97
C PRO A 53 -6.01 10.66 1.35
N GLY A 54 -5.43 11.68 0.72
CA GLY A 54 -4.08 12.15 1.02
C GLY A 54 -2.94 11.52 0.20
N GLN A 55 -3.26 10.71 -0.81
CA GLN A 55 -2.29 10.18 -1.78
C GLN A 55 -2.27 11.06 -3.05
N LYS A 56 -1.11 11.64 -3.40
CA LYS A 56 -0.77 11.94 -4.80
C LYS A 56 -0.06 10.70 -5.32
N THR A 57 -0.75 9.89 -6.13
CA THR A 57 -0.26 8.63 -6.67
C THR A 57 0.98 8.87 -7.54
N GLN A 58 2.17 8.69 -6.96
CA GLN A 58 3.37 8.42 -7.76
C GLN A 58 3.42 6.90 -7.94
N ALA A 59 3.07 6.44 -9.15
CA ALA A 59 3.14 5.04 -9.51
C ALA A 59 4.61 4.58 -9.49
N VAL A 60 5.05 4.01 -8.37
CA VAL A 60 6.36 3.36 -8.29
C VAL A 60 6.25 2.06 -9.08
N LYS A 61 6.76 2.06 -10.31
CA LYS A 61 6.84 0.88 -11.16
C LYS A 61 7.91 -0.06 -10.60
N VAL A 62 7.50 -0.96 -9.71
CA VAL A 62 8.39 -1.95 -9.09
C VAL A 62 8.74 -3.03 -10.13
N LYS A 63 9.90 -2.90 -10.80
CA LYS A 63 10.52 -4.01 -11.56
C LYS A 63 11.35 -4.87 -10.59
N GLY A 64 10.84 -6.06 -10.24
CA GLY A 64 11.59 -7.05 -9.43
C GLY A 64 11.47 -6.90 -7.91
N PRO A 65 12.16 -7.70 -7.09
CA PRO A 65 12.00 -7.68 -5.64
C PRO A 65 12.66 -6.42 -5.06
N ILE A 66 11.95 -5.30 -5.03
CA ILE A 66 12.51 -4.02 -4.57
C ILE A 66 12.05 -3.79 -3.13
N SER A 67 12.98 -4.00 -2.20
CA SER A 67 12.97 -3.37 -0.88
C SER A 67 13.18 -1.87 -1.07
N GLY A 68 12.12 -1.07 -0.97
CA GLY A 68 12.20 0.38 -1.06
C GLY A 68 12.43 0.99 0.33
N GLN A 69 13.68 1.23 0.69
CA GLN A 69 14.03 2.21 1.73
C GLN A 69 14.00 3.61 1.10
N LEU A 70 13.19 4.51 1.66
CA LEU A 70 13.24 5.93 1.34
C LEU A 70 14.27 6.61 2.25
N ALA A 71 15.41 6.98 1.66
CA ALA A 71 16.35 7.91 2.28
C ALA A 71 15.75 9.32 2.26
N LEU A 72 15.79 9.99 3.42
CA LEU A 72 15.36 11.36 3.64
C LEU A 72 16.55 12.29 3.32
N LEU A 73 16.39 13.22 2.38
CA LEU A 73 17.28 14.39 2.27
C LEU A 73 16.87 15.39 3.35
N VAL A 74 17.84 15.82 4.15
CA VAL A 74 17.81 17.05 4.97
C VAL A 74 18.32 18.19 4.11
#